data_AF-A0A661V8B5-F1
#
_entry.id   AF-A0A661V8B5-F1
#
_cell.length_a   1.000
_cell.length_b   1.000
_cell.length_c   1.000
_cell.angle_alpha   90.00
_cell.angle_beta   90.00
_cell.angle_gamma   90.00
#
_symmetry.space_group_name_H-M   'P 1'
#
loop_
_entity.id
_entity.type
_entity.pdbx_description
1 polymer ?
#
loop_
_entity_poly.entity_id
_entity_poly.type
_entity_poly.pdbx_seq_one_letter_code
_entity_poly.pdbx_strand_id
1 'polypeptide(L)'
;MEYDKLTIRGLRARAVNVPMQRPILTGTGQVDTFPLVLVDLTTEEGITGSGYIFGYTPLTLRSMVCFLKEIEELIKGDPVRGAA
;
A
#
# COMPACT_ATOMS: atom_id res chain seq x y z
N MET A 1 -17.64 12.35 -16.95
CA MET A 1 -16.19 12.24 -17.16
C MET A 1 -15.91 10.78 -17.43
N GLU A 2 -15.74 10.45 -18.69
CA GLU A 2 -15.25 9.15 -19.13
C GLU A 2 -13.77 9.15 -18.73
N TYR A 3 -13.47 8.61 -17.55
CA TYR A 3 -12.08 8.28 -17.23
C TYR A 3 -11.68 7.27 -18.30
N ASP A 4 -10.66 7.58 -19.10
CA ASP A 4 -10.05 6.59 -19.97
C ASP A 4 -9.88 5.32 -19.15
N LYS A 5 -10.40 4.21 -19.69
CA LYS A 5 -10.58 2.97 -18.97
C LYS A 5 -9.20 2.41 -18.62
N LEU A 6 -8.67 2.78 -17.45
CA LEU A 6 -7.34 2.38 -17.03
C LEU A 6 -7.29 0.88 -16.77
N THR A 7 -6.22 0.22 -17.21
CA THR A 7 -5.98 -1.20 -16.97
C THR A 7 -4.80 -1.39 -16.05
N ILE A 8 -4.96 -2.23 -15.01
CA ILE A 8 -3.91 -2.52 -14.04
C ILE A 8 -2.79 -3.31 -14.72
N ARG A 9 -1.58 -2.75 -14.71
CA ARG A 9 -0.36 -3.40 -15.20
C ARG A 9 0.36 -4.19 -14.10
N GLY A 10 0.33 -3.68 -12.87
CA GLY A 10 1.01 -4.31 -11.75
C GLY A 10 0.96 -3.49 -10.47
N LEU A 11 1.46 -4.08 -9.40
CA LEU A 11 1.36 -3.56 -8.04
C LEU A 11 2.72 -3.70 -7.33
N ARG A 12 3.29 -2.58 -6.89
CA ARG A 12 4.54 -2.58 -6.13
C ARG A 12 4.29 -2.26 -4.66
N ALA A 13 4.65 -3.18 -3.77
CA ALA A 13 4.57 -2.99 -2.33
C ALA A 13 5.98 -2.87 -1.70
N ARG A 14 6.17 -1.89 -0.81
CA ARG A 14 7.44 -1.64 -0.11
C ARG A 14 7.20 -1.42 1.39
N ALA A 15 7.76 -2.31 2.22
CA ALA A 15 7.76 -2.13 3.66
C ALA A 15 8.75 -1.04 4.07
N VAL A 16 8.31 -0.10 4.91
CA VAL A 16 9.14 0.91 5.55
C VAL A 16 8.74 1.04 7.01
N ASN A 17 9.70 1.29 7.90
CA ASN A 17 9.42 1.63 9.29
C ASN A 17 10.06 2.98 9.57
N VAL A 18 9.26 4.04 9.59
CA VAL A 18 9.77 5.42 9.65
C VAL A 18 9.73 5.94 11.09
N PRO A 19 10.70 6.76 11.53
CA PRO A 19 10.64 7.38 12.85
C PRO A 19 9.50 8.40 12.91
N MET A 20 8.78 8.43 14.03
CA MET A 20 7.76 9.45 14.30
C MET A 20 8.43 10.74 14.75
N GLN A 21 8.01 11.88 14.20
CA GLN A 21 8.49 13.20 14.68
C GLN A 21 8.06 13.47 16.13
N ARG A 22 6.90 12.95 16.52
CA ARG A 22 6.36 13.01 17.88
C ARG A 22 5.87 11.62 18.25
N PRO A 23 6.49 10.94 19.22
CA PRO A 23 6.04 9.64 19.67
C PRO A 23 4.58 9.68 20.15
N ILE A 24 3.82 8.63 19.84
CA ILE A 24 2.45 8.48 20.33
C ILE A 24 2.52 7.70 21.65
N LEU A 25 1.97 8.29 22.72
CA LEU A 25 1.83 7.62 24.01
C LEU A 25 0.50 6.87 24.06
N THR A 26 0.55 5.60 24.43
CA THR A 26 -0.62 4.75 24.62
C THR A 26 -0.61 4.19 26.05
N GLY A 27 -1.70 3.55 26.47
CA GLY A 27 -1.77 2.91 27.79
C GLY A 27 -0.78 1.75 27.99
N THR A 28 -0.21 1.21 26.91
CA THR A 28 0.71 0.06 26.94
C THR A 28 2.17 0.43 26.65
N GLY A 29 2.45 1.69 26.33
CA GLY A 29 3.81 2.16 26.06
C GLY A 29 3.86 3.30 25.05
N GLN A 30 5.02 3.45 24.43
CA GLN A 30 5.31 4.50 23.45
C GLN A 30 5.48 3.89 22.05
N VAL A 31 4.88 4.54 21.05
CA VAL A 31 5.03 4.20 19.64
C VAL A 31 5.96 5.23 18.99
N ASP A 32 7.22 4.81 18.79
CA ASP A 32 8.30 5.64 18.25
C ASP A 32 8.43 5.60 16.73
N THR A 33 7.85 4.59 16.10
CA THR A 33 7.94 4.37 14.66
C THR A 33 6.58 4.15 14.05
N PHE A 34 6.47 4.40 12.74
CA PHE A 34 5.27 4.20 11.95
C PHE A 34 5.52 3.12 10.89
N PRO A 35 5.14 1.87 11.17
CA PRO A 35 5.25 0.77 10.21
C PRO A 35 4.28 0.99 9.05
N LEU A 36 4.80 1.14 7.84
CA LEU A 36 4.00 1.36 6.64
C LEU A 36 4.35 0.35 5.54
N VAL A 37 3.36 0.02 4.72
CA VAL A 37 3.59 -0.54 3.39
C VAL A 37 3.19 0.52 2.37
N LEU A 38 4.15 1.03 1.61
CA LEU A 38 3.89 1.91 0.48
C LEU A 38 3.45 1.07 -0.72
N VAL A 39 2.39 1.49 -1.39
CA VAL A 39 1.76 0.76 -2.49
C VAL A 39 1.71 1.66 -3.72
N ASP A 40 2.26 1.19 -4.83
CA ASP A 40 2.14 1.84 -6.14
C ASP A 40 1.41 0.88 -7.10
N LEU A 41 0.25 1.29 -7.60
CA LEU A 41 -0.54 0.58 -8.60
C LEU A 41 -0.27 1.22 -9.97
N THR A 42 0.45 0.52 -10.83
CA THR A 42 0.76 1.01 -12.18
C THR A 42 -0.29 0.56 -13.17
N THR A 43 -0.61 1.44 -14.13
CA THR A 43 -1.53 1.14 -15.23
C THR A 43 -0.79 1.06 -16.56
N GLU A 44 -1.41 0.44 -17.57
CA GLU A 44 -0.83 0.33 -18.92
C GLU A 44 -0.71 1.70 -19.61
N GLU A 45 -1.60 2.63 -19.26
CA GLU A 45 -1.66 4.00 -19.78
C GLU A 45 -0.59 4.92 -19.16
N GLY A 46 0.27 4.38 -18.29
CA GLY A 46 1.37 5.10 -17.67
C GLY A 46 1.00 5.89 -16.41
N ILE A 47 -0.26 5.83 -15.96
CA ILE A 47 -0.68 6.43 -14.69
C ILE A 47 -0.28 5.51 -13.54
N THR A 48 0.14 6.09 -12.41
CA THR A 48 0.42 5.33 -11.17
C THR A 48 -0.38 5.91 -10.03
N GLY A 49 -1.23 5.07 -9.41
CA GLY A 49 -1.87 5.40 -8.15
C GLY A 49 -0.95 5.04 -6.98
N SER A 50 -0.79 5.93 -6.01
CA SER A 50 0.01 5.66 -4.81
C SER A 50 -0.85 5.73 -3.56
N GLY A 51 -0.61 4.79 -2.64
CA GLY A 51 -1.27 4.70 -1.35
C GLY A 51 -0.36 4.06 -0.31
N TYR A 52 -0.87 3.90 0.91
CA TYR A 52 -0.14 3.20 1.96
C TYR A 52 -1.08 2.44 2.89
N ILE A 53 -0.53 1.41 3.54
CA ILE A 53 -1.19 0.63 4.59
C ILE A 53 -0.43 0.84 5.88
N PHE A 54 -1.13 1.17 6.97
CA PHE A 54 -0.55 1.22 8.30
C PHE A 54 -0.47 -0.20 8.88
N GLY A 55 0.75 -0.66 9.18
CA GLY A 55 1.03 -2.01 9.65
C GLY A 55 0.77 -2.24 11.14
N TYR A 56 0.53 -1.19 11.92
CA TYR A 56 0.45 -1.15 13.39
C TYR A 56 1.74 -1.58 14.11
N THR A 57 2.28 -2.75 13.80
CA THR A 57 3.53 -3.30 14.34
C THR A 57 4.50 -3.67 13.21
N PRO A 58 5.81 -3.48 13.35
CA PRO A 58 6.79 -3.90 12.34
C PRO A 58 6.70 -5.38 11.95
N LEU A 59 6.20 -6.22 12.85
CA LEU A 59 6.05 -7.67 12.65
C LEU A 59 5.19 -8.01 11.42
N THR A 60 4.19 -7.20 11.09
CA THR A 60 3.24 -7.46 9.99
C THR A 60 3.77 -7.06 8.62
N LEU A 61 4.83 -6.24 8.55
CA LEU A 61 5.22 -5.61 7.28
C LEU A 61 5.60 -6.62 6.20
N ARG A 62 6.33 -7.68 6.58
CA ARG A 62 6.73 -8.73 5.63
C ARG A 62 5.52 -9.48 5.10
N SER A 63 4.60 -9.89 5.97
CA SER A 63 3.42 -10.65 5.55
C SER A 63 2.50 -9.81 4.67
N MET A 64 2.32 -8.52 4.97
CA MET A 64 1.55 -7.61 4.14
C MET A 64 2.15 -7.44 2.74
N VAL A 65 3.48 -7.29 2.62
CA VAL A 65 4.14 -7.20 1.31
C VAL A 65 3.98 -8.50 0.51
N CYS A 66 4.11 -9.67 1.15
CA CYS A 66 3.88 -10.95 0.48
C CYS A 66 2.43 -11.09 0.00
N PHE A 67 1.47 -10.75 0.87
CA PHE A 67 0.05 -10.81 0.53
C PHE A 67 -0.32 -9.88 -0.64
N LEU A 68 0.23 -8.67 -0.66
CA LEU A 68 0.00 -7.74 -1.79
C LEU A 68 0.58 -8.27 -3.10
N LYS A 69 1.72 -8.98 -3.07
CA LYS A 69 2.25 -9.64 -4.28
C LYS A 69 1.33 -10.74 -4.79
N GLU A 70 0.68 -11.49 -3.90
CA GLU A 70 -0.32 -12.48 -4.31
C GLU A 70 -1.58 -11.82 -4.88
N ILE A 71 -1.99 -10.68 -4.32
CA ILE A 71 -3.09 -9.87 -4.87
C ILE A 71 -2.75 -9.34 -6.27
N GLU A 72 -1.51 -8.91 -6.51
CA GLU A 72 -1.08 -8.42 -7.82
C GLU A 72 -1.45 -9.39 -8.94
N GLU A 73 -1.14 -10.68 -8.75
CA GLU A 73 -1.41 -11.74 -9.72
C GLU A 73 -2.91 -11.92 -9.98
N LEU A 74 -3.77 -11.60 -9.01
CA LEU A 74 -5.22 -11.71 -9.14
C LEU A 74 -5.84 -10.53 -9.90
N ILE A 75 -5.29 -9.31 -9.74
CA ILE A 75 -5.90 -8.08 -10.26
C ILE A 75 -5.25 -7.55 -11.54
N LYS A 76 -4.14 -8.15 -11.97
CA LYS A 76 -3.44 -7.71 -13.18
C LYS A 76 -4.31 -7.91 -14.42
N GLY A 77 -4.41 -6.88 -15.25
CA GLY A 77 -5.28 -6.83 -16.43
C GLY A 77 -6.71 -6.37 -16.13
N ASP A 78 -7.09 -6.22 -14.86
CA ASP A 78 -8.42 -5.71 -14.51
C ASP A 78 -8.55 -4.22 -14.81
N PRO A 79 -9.75 -3.74 -15.14
CA PRO A 79 -10.02 -2.31 -15.22
C PRO A 79 -9.97 -1.68 -13.84
N VAL A 80 -9.34 -0.52 -13.72
CA VAL A 80 -9.39 0.30 -12.52
C VAL A 80 -10.81 0.81 -12.35
N ARG A 81 -11.40 0.55 -11.17
CA ARG A 81 -12.71 1.07 -10.79
C ARG A 81 -12.55 2.03 -9.61
N GLY A 82 -13.32 3.11 -9.60
CA GLY A 82 -13.40 3.97 -8.43
C GLY A 82 -13.96 3.20 -7.23
N ALA A 83 -13.58 3.62 -6.02
CA ALA A 83 -14.30 3.20 -4.83
C ALA A 83 -15.75 3.70 -4.93
N ALA A 84 -16.71 2.79 -4.80
CA ALA A 84 -18.14 3.12 -4.76
C ALA A 84 -18.50 3.91 -3.50
#